data_AF-A0A455AUF7-F1
#
_entry.id   AF-A0A455AUF7-F1
#
_cell.length_a   1.000
_cell.length_b   1.000
_cell.length_c   1.000
_cell.angle_alpha   90.00
_cell.angle_beta   90.00
_cell.angle_gamma   90.00
#
_symmetry.space_group_name_H-M   'P 1'
#
loop_
_entity.id
_entity.type
_entity.pdbx_description
1 polymer ?
#
loop_
_entity_poly.entity_id
_entity_poly.type
_entity_poly.pdbx_seq_one_letter_code
_entity_poly.pdbx_strand_id
1 'polypeptide(L)'
;MAGRMVRLVLLVGAAALASGSQGDREPVYRDCVLRCEERNCSGGALKHFRSRQPIYMTLAGWTCQDDCKYECMWVTVGLYLQEGHKVPQFHGKWPFFRFLCFQEPASAVASFLNGLASLVMLCRYRISVPASSPMYPTCVAFAWSSTPGTPTSQRKWTTSVPPPSSYTQSTCAVSGLVNAAWWLTWCLRNRQRLPHVRKCIVVVLLLQGLSLLELLDFPPLFWVLDAHAIWHVSTIPVHVLFFSFLEDDSLYLLKESEAKFKLD
;
A
#
# COMPACT_ATOMS: atom_id res chain seq x y z
N MET A 1 18.26 18.12 -36.22
CA MET A 1 18.37 18.69 -34.85
C MET A 1 17.44 18.00 -33.84
N ALA A 2 16.20 17.66 -34.19
CA ALA A 2 15.25 16.93 -33.33
C ALA A 2 15.78 15.58 -32.79
N GLY A 3 16.45 14.77 -33.62
CA GLY A 3 16.99 13.46 -33.18
C GLY A 3 18.13 13.53 -32.15
N ARG A 4 18.87 14.64 -32.09
CA ARG A 4 19.87 14.89 -31.04
C ARG A 4 19.21 15.28 -29.72
N MET A 5 18.13 16.07 -29.76
CA MET A 5 17.39 16.46 -28.56
C MET A 5 16.61 15.27 -27.97
N VAL A 6 16.00 14.42 -28.79
CA VAL A 6 15.33 13.19 -28.31
C VAL A 6 16.34 12.23 -27.65
N ARG A 7 17.53 12.06 -28.23
CA ARG A 7 18.61 11.27 -27.60
C ARG A 7 19.12 11.91 -26.32
N LEU A 8 19.25 13.24 -26.26
CA LEU A 8 19.68 13.94 -25.04
C LEU A 8 18.64 13.80 -23.92
N VAL A 9 17.36 13.93 -24.24
CA VAL A 9 16.25 13.75 -23.30
C VAL A 9 16.16 12.31 -22.80
N LEU A 10 16.35 11.32 -23.68
CA LEU A 10 16.41 9.90 -23.29
C LEU A 10 17.65 9.58 -22.44
N LEU A 11 18.81 10.17 -22.74
CA LEU A 11 20.04 9.97 -21.96
C LEU A 11 19.97 10.64 -20.57
N VAL A 12 19.40 11.86 -20.49
CA VAL A 12 19.17 12.56 -19.22
C VAL A 12 18.07 11.85 -18.40
N GLY A 13 17.02 11.37 -19.05
CA GLY A 13 15.98 10.55 -18.41
C GLY A 13 16.54 9.22 -17.86
N ALA A 14 17.43 8.55 -18.60
CA ALA A 14 18.11 7.35 -18.15
C ALA A 14 19.10 7.61 -16.99
N ALA A 15 19.78 8.76 -16.98
CA ALA A 15 20.67 9.15 -15.88
C ALA A 15 19.90 9.51 -14.59
N ALA A 16 18.70 10.08 -14.71
CA ALA A 16 17.80 10.31 -13.58
C ALA A 16 17.27 8.99 -12.99
N LEU A 17 17.05 7.97 -13.83
CA LEU A 17 16.67 6.62 -13.39
C LEU A 17 17.82 5.85 -12.72
N ALA A 18 19.08 6.24 -12.95
CA ALA A 18 20.27 5.60 -12.37
C ALA A 18 20.78 6.28 -11.09
N SER A 19 20.11 7.34 -10.64
CA SER A 19 20.48 8.10 -9.46
C SER A 19 19.96 7.40 -8.20
N GLY A 20 20.83 6.61 -7.54
CA GLY A 20 20.53 6.04 -6.20
C GLY A 20 20.09 7.12 -5.22
N SER A 21 19.32 6.75 -4.18
CA SER A 21 18.77 7.72 -3.22
C SER A 21 19.90 8.48 -2.51
N GLN A 22 19.59 9.63 -1.90
CA GLN A 22 20.62 10.47 -1.29
C GLN A 22 21.45 9.70 -0.25
N GLY A 23 20.80 8.87 0.58
CA GLY A 23 21.48 8.02 1.56
C GLY A 23 22.39 6.96 0.93
N ASP A 24 22.02 6.43 -0.25
CA ASP A 24 22.86 5.45 -0.97
C ASP A 24 24.18 6.06 -1.48
N ARG A 25 24.24 7.39 -1.59
CA ARG A 25 25.44 8.12 -2.02
C ARG A 25 26.35 8.51 -0.86
N GLU A 26 25.86 8.42 0.36
CA GLU A 26 26.62 8.82 1.55
C GLU A 26 27.88 7.93 1.68
N PRO A 27 29.09 8.51 1.69
CA PRO A 27 30.32 7.73 1.79
C PRO A 27 30.36 6.85 3.04
N VAL A 28 29.85 7.35 4.18
CA VAL A 28 29.79 6.61 5.45
C VAL A 28 28.93 5.36 5.31
N TYR A 29 27.76 5.48 4.68
CA TYR A 29 26.86 4.37 4.44
C TYR A 29 27.50 3.32 3.51
N ARG A 30 28.04 3.76 2.37
CA ARG A 30 28.67 2.87 1.38
C ARG A 30 29.84 2.10 1.96
N ASP A 31 30.72 2.79 2.68
CA ASP A 31 31.89 2.19 3.30
C ASP A 31 31.51 1.18 4.40
N CYS A 32 30.49 1.48 5.20
CA CYS A 32 29.95 0.55 6.17
C CYS A 32 29.40 -0.73 5.50
N VAL A 33 28.58 -0.58 4.45
CA VAL A 33 27.96 -1.73 3.76
C VAL A 33 29.04 -2.62 3.14
N LEU A 34 30.00 -2.03 2.44
CA LEU A 34 31.11 -2.78 1.83
C LEU A 34 31.88 -3.60 2.87
N ARG A 35 32.26 -2.98 3.99
CA ARG A 35 32.99 -3.68 5.07
C ARG A 35 32.13 -4.77 5.73
N CYS A 36 30.84 -4.54 5.89
CA CYS A 36 29.92 -5.52 6.46
C CYS A 36 29.79 -6.74 5.54
N GLU A 37 29.59 -6.53 4.24
CA GLU A 37 29.45 -7.60 3.26
C GLU A 37 30.73 -8.43 3.11
N GLU A 38 31.90 -7.78 3.06
CA GLU A 38 33.20 -8.46 3.00
C GLU A 38 33.45 -9.35 4.22
N ARG A 39 33.11 -8.86 5.42
CA ARG A 39 33.36 -9.58 6.68
C ARG A 39 32.36 -10.70 6.95
N ASN A 40 31.07 -10.45 6.68
CA ASN A 40 29.99 -11.33 7.15
C ASN A 40 29.35 -12.16 6.04
N CYS A 41 29.34 -11.66 4.79
CA CYS A 41 28.54 -12.26 3.73
C CYS A 41 29.35 -13.19 2.79
N SER A 42 30.59 -13.53 3.15
CA SER A 42 31.48 -14.40 2.34
C SER A 42 31.93 -15.67 3.08
N GLY A 43 32.06 -16.78 2.33
CA GLY A 43 32.70 -18.02 2.79
C GLY A 43 32.15 -18.62 4.09
N GLY A 44 33.04 -18.87 5.05
CA GLY A 44 32.68 -19.43 6.37
C GLY A 44 31.87 -18.46 7.25
N ALA A 45 32.07 -17.16 7.09
CA ALA A 45 31.33 -16.14 7.82
C ALA A 45 29.86 -16.12 7.42
N LEU A 46 29.54 -16.32 6.13
CA LEU A 46 28.15 -16.43 5.66
C LEU A 46 27.43 -17.64 6.28
N LYS A 47 28.12 -18.79 6.42
CA LYS A 47 27.56 -19.97 7.09
C LYS A 47 27.30 -19.70 8.57
N HIS A 48 28.21 -18.99 9.23
CA HIS A 48 28.06 -18.58 10.63
C HIS A 48 26.91 -17.59 10.82
N PHE A 49 26.77 -16.62 9.93
CA PHE A 49 25.65 -15.68 9.94
C PHE A 49 24.32 -16.41 9.76
N ARG A 50 24.20 -17.30 8.76
CA ARG A 50 22.99 -18.09 8.51
C ARG A 50 22.61 -19.01 9.66
N SER A 51 23.58 -19.57 10.40
CA SER A 51 23.27 -20.42 11.55
C SER A 51 22.79 -19.63 12.77
N ARG A 52 23.14 -18.34 12.85
CA ARG A 52 22.69 -17.40 13.90
C ARG A 52 21.41 -16.66 13.52
N GLN A 53 21.09 -16.57 12.23
CA GLN A 53 19.92 -15.85 11.74
C GLN A 53 18.62 -16.50 12.25
N PRO A 54 17.72 -15.73 12.91
CA PRO A 54 16.44 -16.26 13.38
C PRO A 54 15.59 -16.84 12.23
N ILE A 55 14.92 -17.96 12.51
CA ILE A 55 14.14 -18.72 11.51
C ILE A 55 13.11 -17.82 10.80
N TYR A 56 12.44 -16.92 11.53
CA TYR A 56 11.43 -16.02 10.95
C TYR A 56 12.00 -15.05 9.91
N MET A 57 13.26 -14.63 10.05
CA MET A 57 13.91 -13.74 9.07
C MET A 57 14.29 -14.53 7.81
N THR A 58 14.77 -15.76 7.99
CA THR A 58 15.08 -16.67 6.89
C THR A 58 13.83 -17.02 6.09
N LEU A 59 12.71 -17.32 6.76
CA LEU A 59 11.42 -17.57 6.12
C LEU A 59 10.87 -16.35 5.38
N ALA A 60 11.13 -15.15 5.90
CA ALA A 60 10.79 -13.89 5.23
C ALA A 60 11.77 -13.51 4.09
N GLY A 61 12.78 -14.33 3.80
CA GLY A 61 13.69 -14.10 2.68
C GLY A 61 14.78 -13.05 2.92
N TRP A 62 15.03 -12.66 4.17
CA TRP A 62 16.10 -11.71 4.50
C TRP A 62 17.47 -12.30 4.22
N THR A 63 18.29 -11.58 3.45
CA THR A 63 19.66 -11.97 3.16
C THR A 63 20.67 -11.27 4.07
N CYS A 64 21.91 -11.80 4.12
CA CYS A 64 23.02 -11.14 4.81
C CYS A 64 23.26 -9.71 4.29
N GLN A 65 23.08 -9.49 2.98
CA GLN A 65 23.23 -8.17 2.36
C GLN A 65 22.14 -7.20 2.84
N ASP A 66 20.90 -7.67 2.98
CA ASP A 66 19.80 -6.84 3.49
C ASP A 66 20.02 -6.43 4.95
N ASP A 67 20.57 -7.34 5.77
CA ASP A 67 20.91 -7.05 7.16
C ASP A 67 22.07 -6.04 7.26
N CYS A 68 23.12 -6.20 6.45
CA CYS A 68 24.20 -5.21 6.34
C CYS A 68 23.70 -3.83 5.90
N LYS A 69 22.82 -3.75 4.90
CA LYS A 69 22.21 -2.49 4.46
C LYS A 69 21.37 -1.86 5.58
N TYR A 70 20.60 -2.66 6.31
CA TYR A 70 19.76 -2.18 7.41
C TYR A 70 20.59 -1.63 8.57
N GLU A 71 21.60 -2.37 9.04
CA GLU A 71 22.46 -1.94 10.15
C GLU A 71 23.24 -0.68 9.79
N CYS A 72 23.85 -0.65 8.61
CA CYS A 72 24.62 0.51 8.15
C CYS A 72 23.74 1.74 7.89
N MET A 73 22.52 1.56 7.42
CA MET A 73 21.53 2.64 7.33
C MET A 73 21.31 3.28 8.70
N TRP A 74 21.06 2.47 9.74
CA TRP A 74 20.84 2.98 11.10
C TRP A 74 22.06 3.65 11.73
N VAL A 75 23.26 3.18 11.42
CA VAL A 75 24.52 3.87 11.79
C VAL A 75 24.55 5.27 11.17
N THR A 76 24.29 5.40 9.87
CA THR A 76 24.27 6.69 9.18
C THR A 76 23.15 7.60 9.70
N VAL A 77 21.96 7.06 9.93
CA VAL A 77 20.83 7.80 10.54
C VAL A 77 21.22 8.35 11.91
N GLY A 78 21.90 7.56 12.73
CA GLY A 78 22.38 7.98 14.05
C GLY A 78 23.32 9.20 13.98
N LEU A 79 24.22 9.24 13.01
CA LEU A 79 25.11 10.38 12.78
C LEU A 79 24.34 11.64 12.37
N TYR A 80 23.40 11.50 11.42
CA TYR A 80 22.55 12.62 10.98
C TYR A 80 21.73 13.22 12.14
N LEU A 81 21.18 12.37 13.01
CA LEU A 81 20.41 12.81 14.18
C LEU A 81 21.30 13.53 15.21
N GLN A 82 22.54 13.07 15.41
CA GLN A 82 23.50 13.72 16.31
C GLN A 82 23.92 15.10 15.81
N GLU A 83 24.11 15.26 14.50
CA GLU A 83 24.50 16.51 13.87
C GLU A 83 23.31 17.46 13.63
N GLY A 84 22.07 17.01 13.90
CA GLY A 84 20.86 17.80 13.68
C GLY A 84 20.49 17.97 12.20
N HIS A 85 21.00 17.09 11.33
CA HIS A 85 20.70 17.09 9.91
C HIS A 85 19.42 16.32 9.57
N LYS A 86 18.79 16.69 8.44
CA LYS A 86 17.64 15.96 7.92
C LYS A 86 18.10 14.61 7.37
N VAL A 87 17.53 13.55 7.90
CA VAL A 87 17.84 12.17 7.52
C VAL A 87 17.45 11.94 6.05
N PRO A 88 18.31 11.32 5.22
CA PRO A 88 18.00 11.05 3.83
C PRO A 88 17.24 9.73 3.67
N GLN A 89 16.66 9.52 2.48
CA GLN A 89 16.13 8.21 2.07
C GLN A 89 17.26 7.27 1.65
N PHE A 90 17.07 5.97 1.89
CA PHE A 90 17.96 4.88 1.51
C PHE A 90 17.20 3.88 0.63
N HIS A 91 17.78 3.44 -0.48
CA HIS A 91 17.14 2.62 -1.52
C HIS A 91 15.74 3.11 -1.95
N GLY A 92 15.51 4.42 -1.93
CA GLY A 92 14.22 5.04 -2.27
C GLY A 92 13.13 4.85 -1.22
N LYS A 93 13.49 4.56 0.04
CA LYS A 93 12.59 4.46 1.17
C LYS A 93 13.14 5.24 2.38
N TRP A 94 12.24 5.63 3.27
CA TRP A 94 12.64 6.13 4.59
C TRP A 94 13.11 4.98 5.50
N PRO A 95 14.01 5.25 6.46
CA PRO A 95 14.44 4.25 7.43
C PRO A 95 13.31 3.90 8.42
N PHE A 96 13.09 2.61 8.66
CA PHE A 96 12.08 2.09 9.58
C PHE A 96 12.69 1.15 10.61
N PHE A 97 12.15 1.15 11.83
CA PHE A 97 12.52 0.14 12.81
C PHE A 97 11.88 -1.19 12.43
N ARG A 98 12.72 -2.20 12.26
CA ARG A 98 12.28 -3.58 12.01
C ARG A 98 11.65 -4.15 13.28
N PHE A 99 10.45 -4.69 13.14
CA PHE A 99 9.81 -5.49 14.19
C PHE A 99 9.54 -6.89 13.64
N LEU A 100 10.18 -7.91 14.24
CA LEU A 100 10.17 -9.29 13.75
C LEU A 100 10.67 -9.38 12.29
N CYS A 101 9.83 -9.81 11.35
CA CYS A 101 10.14 -9.88 9.92
C CYS A 101 9.63 -8.69 9.11
N PHE A 102 8.88 -7.77 9.73
CA PHE A 102 8.22 -6.67 9.02
C PHE A 102 9.13 -5.43 8.94
N GLN A 103 9.29 -4.92 7.72
CA GLN A 103 9.98 -3.65 7.46
C GLN A 103 9.08 -2.44 7.76
N GLU A 104 7.76 -2.57 7.56
CA GLU A 104 6.76 -1.52 7.79
C GLU A 104 5.68 -2.03 8.76
N PRO A 105 5.98 -2.17 10.07
CA PRO A 105 5.10 -2.86 11.02
C PRO A 105 3.74 -2.19 11.20
N ALA A 106 3.67 -0.84 11.19
CA ALA A 106 2.39 -0.13 11.32
C ALA A 106 1.48 -0.38 10.11
N SER A 107 2.02 -0.30 8.89
CA SER A 107 1.29 -0.59 7.65
C SER A 107 0.79 -2.03 7.60
N ALA A 108 1.58 -2.99 8.12
CA ALA A 108 1.17 -4.39 8.20
C ALA A 108 -0.03 -4.59 9.15
N VAL A 109 0.00 -4.01 10.35
CA VAL A 109 -1.12 -4.05 11.30
C VAL A 109 -2.35 -3.35 10.74
N ALA A 110 -2.19 -2.16 10.15
CA ALA A 110 -3.28 -1.40 9.57
C ALA A 110 -3.98 -2.17 8.42
N SER A 111 -3.21 -2.88 7.60
CA SER A 111 -3.74 -3.72 6.52
C SER A 111 -4.48 -4.95 7.03
N PHE A 112 -3.96 -5.60 8.08
CA PHE A 112 -4.66 -6.69 8.74
C PHE A 112 -6.01 -6.23 9.30
N LEU A 113 -6.04 -5.06 9.95
CA LEU A 113 -7.27 -4.47 10.47
C LEU A 113 -8.27 -4.11 9.36
N ASN A 114 -7.79 -3.61 8.21
CA ASN A 114 -8.63 -3.38 7.03
C ASN A 114 -9.30 -4.67 6.55
N GLY A 115 -8.51 -5.74 6.37
CA GLY A 115 -9.06 -7.01 5.93
C GLY A 115 -9.97 -7.68 6.96
N LEU A 116 -9.70 -7.49 8.27
CA LEU A 116 -10.61 -7.91 9.34
C LEU A 116 -11.94 -7.13 9.26
N ALA A 117 -11.89 -5.82 9.04
CA ALA A 117 -13.09 -5.01 8.83
C ALA A 117 -13.88 -5.49 7.61
N SER A 118 -13.21 -5.80 6.50
CA SER A 118 -13.86 -6.41 5.31
C SER A 118 -14.55 -7.73 5.64
N LEU A 119 -13.91 -8.60 6.43
CA LEU A 119 -14.47 -9.89 6.83
C LEU A 119 -15.70 -9.72 7.74
N VAL A 120 -15.61 -8.85 8.75
CA VAL A 120 -16.73 -8.55 9.65
C VAL A 120 -17.91 -8.00 8.86
N MET A 121 -17.66 -7.06 7.94
CA MET A 121 -18.71 -6.48 7.12
C MET A 121 -19.29 -7.47 6.10
N LEU A 122 -18.49 -8.39 5.56
CA LEU A 122 -18.98 -9.47 4.72
C LEU A 122 -19.92 -10.41 5.49
N CYS A 123 -19.54 -10.82 6.70
CA CYS A 123 -20.40 -11.61 7.57
C CYS A 123 -21.73 -10.89 7.83
N ARG A 124 -21.67 -9.60 8.15
CA ARG A 124 -22.86 -8.76 8.37
C ARG A 124 -23.75 -8.65 7.13
N TYR A 125 -23.15 -8.47 5.96
CA TYR A 125 -23.85 -8.39 4.67
C TYR A 125 -24.57 -9.71 4.35
N ARG A 126 -23.92 -10.86 4.56
CA ARG A 126 -24.53 -12.18 4.33
C ARG A 126 -25.71 -12.48 5.26
N ILE A 127 -25.73 -11.90 6.46
CA ILE A 127 -26.86 -12.03 7.39
C ILE A 127 -28.03 -11.12 6.96
N SER A 128 -27.71 -9.94 6.43
CA SER A 128 -28.71 -8.88 6.19
C SER A 128 -29.33 -8.95 4.79
N VAL A 129 -28.60 -9.47 3.80
CA VAL A 129 -29.03 -9.51 2.40
C VAL A 129 -29.26 -10.96 1.95
N PRO A 130 -30.46 -11.32 1.46
CA PRO A 130 -30.72 -12.64 0.89
C PRO A 130 -29.86 -12.92 -0.34
N ALA A 131 -29.49 -14.20 -0.51
CA ALA A 131 -28.71 -14.65 -1.67
C ALA A 131 -29.43 -14.49 -3.02
N SER A 132 -30.75 -14.25 -3.00
CA SER A 132 -31.56 -13.93 -4.18
C SER A 132 -31.35 -12.50 -4.70
N SER A 133 -30.68 -11.62 -3.95
CA SER A 133 -30.43 -10.25 -4.40
C SER A 133 -29.51 -10.25 -5.64
N PRO A 134 -29.83 -9.49 -6.70
CA PRO A 134 -29.04 -9.45 -7.94
C PRO A 134 -27.56 -9.10 -7.73
N MET A 135 -27.25 -8.27 -6.73
CA MET A 135 -25.88 -7.81 -6.45
C MET A 135 -25.11 -8.70 -5.47
N TYR A 136 -25.76 -9.68 -4.84
CA TYR A 136 -25.15 -10.56 -3.86
C TYR A 136 -23.83 -11.22 -4.33
N PRO A 137 -23.76 -11.88 -5.51
CA PRO A 137 -22.53 -12.52 -5.96
C PRO A 137 -21.39 -11.52 -6.19
N THR A 138 -21.70 -10.33 -6.73
CA THR A 138 -20.72 -9.28 -6.99
C THR A 138 -20.15 -8.71 -5.69
N CYS A 139 -21.01 -8.39 -4.72
CA CYS A 139 -20.60 -7.87 -3.42
C CYS A 139 -19.75 -8.88 -2.63
N VAL A 140 -20.11 -10.17 -2.67
CA VAL A 140 -19.34 -11.23 -2.02
C VAL A 140 -17.98 -11.42 -2.70
N ALA A 141 -17.90 -11.40 -4.04
CA ALA A 141 -16.63 -11.50 -4.76
C ALA A 141 -15.70 -10.31 -4.47
N PHE A 142 -16.25 -9.10 -4.42
CA PHE A 142 -15.52 -7.89 -4.06
C PHE A 142 -14.98 -7.94 -2.62
N ALA A 143 -15.78 -8.43 -1.67
CA ALA A 143 -15.34 -8.57 -0.29
C ALA A 143 -14.20 -9.58 -0.15
N TRP A 144 -14.27 -10.71 -0.86
CA TRP A 144 -13.23 -11.74 -0.85
C TRP A 144 -11.88 -11.23 -1.37
N SER A 145 -11.87 -10.40 -2.43
CA SER A 145 -10.63 -9.84 -2.96
C SER A 145 -9.90 -8.93 -1.96
N SER A 146 -10.65 -8.38 -1.00
CA SER A 146 -10.17 -7.47 0.06
C SER A 146 -9.76 -8.19 1.35
N THR A 147 -10.08 -9.48 1.51
CA THR A 147 -9.73 -10.24 2.73
C THR A 147 -8.23 -10.58 2.82
N PRO A 148 -7.66 -10.68 4.04
CA PRO A 148 -6.26 -11.02 4.24
C PRO A 148 -5.95 -12.42 3.67
N GLY A 149 -4.93 -12.53 2.81
CA GLY A 149 -4.48 -13.81 2.26
C GLY A 149 -4.62 -13.97 0.74
N THR A 150 -5.19 -12.99 0.05
CA THR A 150 -5.17 -12.96 -1.42
C THR A 150 -3.77 -12.60 -1.95
N PRO A 151 -3.34 -13.10 -3.14
CA PRO A 151 -2.02 -12.81 -3.72
C PRO A 151 -1.72 -11.32 -3.93
N THR A 152 -2.77 -10.50 -4.01
CA THR A 152 -2.73 -9.03 -4.09
C THR A 152 -2.39 -8.38 -2.76
N SER A 153 -2.76 -8.98 -1.63
CA SER A 153 -2.48 -8.47 -0.27
C SER A 153 -1.10 -8.87 0.26
N GLN A 154 -0.59 -10.06 -0.09
CA GLN A 154 0.63 -10.62 0.52
C GLN A 154 1.95 -10.05 -0.03
N ARG A 155 1.97 -9.57 -1.28
CA ARG A 155 3.23 -9.23 -1.98
C ARG A 155 3.88 -7.91 -1.51
N LYS A 156 3.21 -7.13 -0.66
CA LYS A 156 3.69 -5.81 -0.18
C LYS A 156 4.53 -5.88 1.10
N TRP A 157 4.47 -6.98 1.87
CA TRP A 157 4.93 -7.01 3.28
C TRP A 157 6.23 -7.77 3.54
N THR A 158 6.59 -8.70 2.66
CA THR A 158 7.57 -9.74 2.99
C THR A 158 8.92 -9.56 2.32
N THR A 159 9.01 -8.78 1.24
CA THR A 159 10.27 -8.59 0.51
C THR A 159 10.50 -7.12 0.17
N SER A 160 11.77 -6.77 -0.02
CA SER A 160 12.26 -5.53 -0.61
C SER A 160 11.86 -5.43 -2.09
N VAL A 161 10.56 -5.38 -2.37
CA VAL A 161 10.04 -5.10 -3.70
C VAL A 161 10.42 -3.66 -4.04
N PRO A 162 11.09 -3.41 -5.18
CA PRO A 162 11.42 -2.05 -5.60
C PRO A 162 10.12 -1.24 -5.78
N PRO A 163 10.15 0.06 -5.46
CA PRO A 163 8.99 0.92 -5.66
C PRO A 163 8.51 0.85 -7.11
N PRO A 164 7.18 0.89 -7.35
CA PRO A 164 6.63 0.84 -8.70
C PRO A 164 7.16 2.00 -9.54
N SER A 165 7.34 1.78 -10.85
CA SER A 165 7.79 2.84 -11.76
C SER A 165 6.84 4.04 -11.74
N SER A 166 7.35 5.24 -11.98
CA SER A 166 6.54 6.47 -12.04
C SER A 166 5.40 6.37 -13.08
N TYR A 167 5.61 5.59 -14.15
CA TYR A 167 4.58 5.30 -15.15
C TYR A 167 3.43 4.47 -14.58
N THR A 168 3.75 3.42 -13.80
CA THR A 168 2.76 2.56 -13.14
C THR A 168 1.94 3.39 -12.14
N GLN A 169 2.60 4.20 -11.31
CA GLN A 169 1.92 5.07 -10.34
C GLN A 169 0.98 6.06 -11.02
N SER A 170 1.44 6.72 -12.09
CA SER A 170 0.62 7.69 -12.85
C SER A 170 -0.60 7.03 -13.48
N THR A 171 -0.45 5.82 -14.03
CA THR A 171 -1.56 5.09 -14.65
C THR A 171 -2.63 4.75 -13.61
N CYS A 172 -2.23 4.26 -12.43
CA CYS A 172 -3.14 3.97 -11.33
C CYS A 172 -3.90 5.23 -10.87
N ALA A 173 -3.21 6.38 -10.75
CA ALA A 173 -3.84 7.64 -10.37
C ALA A 173 -4.90 8.09 -11.39
N VAL A 174 -4.60 8.02 -12.69
CA VAL A 174 -5.55 8.39 -13.76
C VAL A 174 -6.76 7.46 -13.76
N SER A 175 -6.55 6.14 -13.67
CA SER A 175 -7.65 5.18 -13.57
C SER A 175 -8.55 5.42 -12.34
N GLY A 176 -7.94 5.78 -11.21
CA GLY A 176 -8.67 6.15 -9.99
C GLY A 176 -9.56 7.37 -10.18
N LEU A 177 -9.05 8.43 -10.82
CA LEU A 177 -9.82 9.66 -11.10
C LEU A 177 -10.99 9.42 -12.06
N VAL A 178 -10.76 8.63 -13.11
CA VAL A 178 -11.83 8.25 -14.06
C VAL A 178 -12.92 7.46 -13.35
N ASN A 179 -12.56 6.48 -12.52
CA ASN A 179 -13.51 5.71 -11.73
C ASN A 179 -14.29 6.60 -10.76
N ALA A 180 -13.62 7.52 -10.06
CA ALA A 180 -14.29 8.45 -9.15
C ALA A 180 -15.29 9.37 -9.88
N ALA A 181 -14.90 9.91 -11.04
CA ALA A 181 -15.79 10.75 -11.85
C ALA A 181 -17.03 9.98 -12.33
N TRP A 182 -16.85 8.72 -12.75
CA TRP A 182 -17.95 7.84 -13.13
C TRP A 182 -18.94 7.63 -11.98
N TRP A 183 -18.45 7.21 -10.81
CA TRP A 183 -19.29 6.98 -9.63
C TRP A 183 -19.98 8.26 -9.16
N LEU A 184 -19.28 9.40 -9.11
CA LEU A 184 -19.88 10.68 -8.71
C LEU A 184 -20.98 11.11 -9.68
N THR A 185 -20.77 10.95 -10.98
CA THR A 185 -21.79 11.28 -11.99
C THR A 185 -23.04 10.43 -11.82
N TRP A 186 -22.87 9.11 -11.64
CA TRP A 186 -23.98 8.20 -11.37
C TRP A 186 -24.69 8.57 -10.06
N CYS A 187 -23.94 8.87 -9.00
CA CYS A 187 -24.51 9.22 -7.70
C CYS A 187 -25.32 10.52 -7.78
N LEU A 188 -24.78 11.56 -8.42
CA LEU A 188 -25.43 12.86 -8.55
C LEU A 188 -26.69 12.77 -9.41
N ARG A 189 -26.71 11.91 -10.43
CA ARG A 189 -27.90 11.66 -11.25
C ARG A 189 -29.01 10.93 -10.48
N ASN A 190 -28.64 10.01 -9.59
CA ASN A 190 -29.60 9.16 -8.86
C ASN A 190 -29.96 9.66 -7.45
N ARG A 191 -29.30 10.72 -6.95
CA ARG A 191 -29.47 11.24 -5.58
C ARG A 191 -30.90 11.60 -5.17
N GLN A 192 -31.76 11.92 -6.15
CA GLN A 192 -33.16 12.28 -5.91
C GLN A 192 -34.05 11.04 -5.78
N ARG A 193 -33.71 9.93 -6.46
CA ARG A 193 -34.46 8.66 -6.39
C ARG A 193 -33.98 7.77 -5.26
N LEU A 194 -32.68 7.72 -5.03
CA LEU A 194 -32.02 6.77 -4.14
C LEU A 194 -31.35 7.52 -2.97
N PRO A 195 -31.99 7.66 -1.81
CA PRO A 195 -31.44 8.44 -0.70
C PRO A 195 -30.15 7.86 -0.11
N HIS A 196 -29.96 6.53 -0.18
CA HIS A 196 -28.75 5.84 0.29
C HIS A 196 -27.49 6.17 -0.52
N VAL A 197 -27.64 6.69 -1.74
CA VAL A 197 -26.51 7.13 -2.60
C VAL A 197 -25.66 8.23 -1.97
N ARG A 198 -26.20 8.99 -0.99
CA ARG A 198 -25.40 9.93 -0.19
C ARG A 198 -24.20 9.26 0.49
N LYS A 199 -24.37 8.01 0.97
CA LYS A 199 -23.27 7.22 1.54
C LYS A 199 -22.19 6.95 0.50
N CYS A 200 -22.57 6.59 -0.74
CA CYS A 200 -21.64 6.38 -1.84
C CYS A 200 -20.86 7.65 -2.20
N ILE A 201 -21.52 8.82 -2.27
CA ILE A 201 -20.84 10.10 -2.51
C ILE A 201 -19.77 10.36 -1.45
N VAL A 202 -20.13 10.18 -0.16
CA VAL A 202 -19.18 10.37 0.95
C VAL A 202 -18.01 9.37 0.83
N VAL A 203 -18.27 8.11 0.54
CA VAL A 203 -17.22 7.10 0.33
C VAL A 203 -16.27 7.49 -0.80
N VAL A 204 -16.80 7.87 -1.96
CA VAL A 204 -15.96 8.22 -3.12
C VAL A 204 -15.11 9.45 -2.83
N LEU A 205 -15.68 10.49 -2.20
CA LEU A 205 -14.94 11.69 -1.82
C LEU A 205 -13.87 11.39 -0.76
N LEU A 206 -14.19 10.57 0.24
CA LEU A 206 -13.22 10.15 1.26
C LEU A 206 -12.10 9.30 0.65
N LEU A 207 -12.40 8.32 -0.19
CA LEU A 207 -11.36 7.51 -0.85
C LEU A 207 -10.42 8.37 -1.70
N GLN A 208 -10.94 9.35 -2.45
CA GLN A 208 -10.11 10.28 -3.21
C GLN A 208 -9.28 11.18 -2.30
N GLY A 209 -9.88 11.78 -1.27
CA GLY A 209 -9.15 12.63 -0.31
C GLY A 209 -8.05 11.87 0.42
N LEU A 210 -8.32 10.63 0.84
CA LEU A 210 -7.35 9.77 1.50
C LEU A 210 -6.25 9.31 0.54
N SER A 211 -6.56 9.04 -0.74
CA SER A 211 -5.51 8.68 -1.73
C SER A 211 -4.45 9.76 -1.91
N LEU A 212 -4.77 11.04 -1.63
CA LEU A 212 -3.78 12.11 -1.62
C LEU A 212 -2.76 11.98 -0.48
N LEU A 213 -3.10 11.29 0.61
CA LEU A 213 -2.16 10.99 1.70
C LEU A 213 -1.05 10.05 1.23
N GLU A 214 -1.31 9.14 0.29
CA GLU A 214 -0.27 8.27 -0.28
C GLU A 214 0.78 9.06 -1.07
N LEU A 215 0.44 10.25 -1.57
CA LEU A 215 1.37 11.16 -2.24
C LEU A 215 2.24 11.96 -1.27
N LEU A 216 1.90 11.97 0.02
CA LEU A 216 2.69 12.67 1.03
C LEU A 216 3.90 11.82 1.41
N ASP A 217 5.03 12.04 0.75
CA ASP A 217 6.29 11.38 1.08
C ASP A 217 6.98 12.07 2.27
N PHE A 218 6.56 11.73 3.50
CA PHE A 218 7.13 12.28 4.73
C PHE A 218 7.91 11.23 5.55
N PRO A 219 8.95 11.64 6.30
CA PRO A 219 9.73 10.73 7.15
C PRO A 219 8.84 10.09 8.23
N PRO A 220 8.99 8.78 8.50
CA PRO A 220 8.12 8.07 9.42
C PRO A 220 8.18 8.67 10.82
N LEU A 221 7.00 8.99 11.36
CA LEU A 221 6.83 9.41 12.73
C LEU A 221 7.24 8.25 13.65
N PHE A 222 8.10 8.56 14.62
CA PHE A 222 8.69 7.58 15.54
C PHE A 222 9.40 6.41 14.83
N TRP A 223 9.80 6.57 13.55
CA TRP A 223 10.42 5.52 12.73
C TRP A 223 9.55 4.28 12.48
N VAL A 224 8.24 4.40 12.70
CA VAL A 224 7.28 3.29 12.65
C VAL A 224 6.07 3.65 11.80
N LEU A 225 5.58 4.89 11.86
CA LEU A 225 4.35 5.33 11.22
C LEU A 225 4.62 6.26 10.03
N ASP A 226 4.26 5.84 8.83
CA ASP A 226 4.40 6.62 7.60
C ASP A 226 3.05 7.00 6.98
N ALA A 227 3.10 7.69 5.84
CA ALA A 227 1.93 8.08 5.08
C ALA A 227 1.10 6.87 4.63
N HIS A 228 1.78 5.77 4.26
CA HIS A 228 1.12 4.55 3.82
C HIS A 228 0.33 3.89 4.95
N ALA A 229 0.90 3.80 6.15
CA ALA A 229 0.21 3.28 7.34
C ALA A 229 -1.02 4.13 7.69
N ILE A 230 -0.88 5.47 7.66
CA ILE A 230 -2.00 6.39 7.93
C ILE A 230 -3.11 6.19 6.91
N TRP A 231 -2.76 6.05 5.62
CA TRP A 231 -3.73 5.75 4.56
C TRP A 231 -4.51 4.46 4.86
N HIS A 232 -3.83 3.36 5.20
CA HIS A 232 -4.50 2.11 5.58
C HIS A 232 -5.43 2.30 6.78
N VAL A 233 -4.98 2.93 7.87
CA VAL A 233 -5.84 3.14 9.05
C VAL A 233 -7.06 3.99 8.71
N SER A 234 -6.88 5.03 7.90
CA SER A 234 -7.95 5.96 7.53
C SER A 234 -9.02 5.34 6.62
N THR A 235 -8.69 4.29 5.87
CA THR A 235 -9.62 3.62 4.95
C THR A 235 -10.55 2.62 5.66
N ILE A 236 -10.23 2.18 6.88
CA ILE A 236 -11.05 1.27 7.69
C ILE A 236 -12.51 1.78 7.86
N PRO A 237 -12.77 2.99 8.40
CA PRO A 237 -14.13 3.49 8.56
C PRO A 237 -14.84 3.72 7.21
N VAL A 238 -14.08 4.08 6.17
CA VAL A 238 -14.62 4.25 4.82
C VAL A 238 -15.13 2.92 4.25
N HIS A 239 -14.41 1.84 4.54
CA HIS A 239 -14.79 0.48 4.15
C HIS A 239 -16.11 0.06 4.82
N VAL A 240 -16.25 0.32 6.13
CA VAL A 240 -17.50 0.07 6.87
C VAL A 240 -18.68 0.84 6.25
N LEU A 241 -18.47 2.12 5.93
CA LEU A 241 -19.49 2.95 5.29
C LEU A 241 -19.86 2.43 3.88
N PHE A 242 -18.89 1.96 3.12
CA PHE A 242 -19.13 1.38 1.79
C PHE A 242 -19.99 0.12 1.85
N PHE A 243 -19.72 -0.79 2.78
CA PHE A 243 -20.57 -1.97 2.98
C PHE A 243 -21.98 -1.60 3.43
N SER A 244 -22.15 -0.56 4.26
CA SER A 244 -23.48 -0.07 4.60
C SER A 244 -24.24 0.47 3.37
N PHE A 245 -23.55 1.11 2.42
CA PHE A 245 -24.16 1.49 1.15
C PHE A 245 -24.55 0.27 0.31
N LEU A 246 -23.67 -0.73 0.17
CA LEU A 246 -23.93 -1.94 -0.60
C LEU A 246 -25.14 -2.74 -0.08
N GLU A 247 -25.29 -2.80 1.24
CA GLU A 247 -26.43 -3.45 1.90
C GLU A 247 -27.75 -2.76 1.51
N ASP A 248 -27.84 -1.44 1.68
CA ASP A 248 -29.03 -0.65 1.32
C ASP A 248 -29.37 -0.81 -0.18
N ASP A 249 -28.36 -0.77 -1.05
CA ASP A 249 -28.53 -0.87 -2.49
C ASP A 249 -29.02 -2.27 -2.92
N SER A 250 -28.44 -3.31 -2.32
CA SER A 250 -28.82 -4.71 -2.58
C SER A 250 -30.26 -5.00 -2.15
N LEU A 251 -30.71 -4.42 -1.03
CA LEU A 251 -32.08 -4.55 -0.53
C LEU A 251 -33.07 -3.75 -1.38
N TYR A 252 -32.67 -2.56 -1.85
CA TYR A 252 -33.48 -1.77 -2.77
C TYR A 252 -33.71 -2.53 -4.10
N LEU A 253 -32.65 -3.06 -4.70
CA LEU A 253 -32.73 -3.81 -5.95
C LEU A 253 -33.55 -5.09 -5.84
N LEU A 254 -33.45 -5.78 -4.69
CA LEU A 254 -34.28 -6.95 -4.41
C LEU A 254 -35.77 -6.57 -4.44
N LYS A 255 -36.16 -5.52 -3.72
CA LYS A 255 -37.56 -5.03 -3.70
C LYS A 255 -38.05 -4.62 -5.08
N GLU A 256 -37.21 -3.93 -5.86
CA GLU A 256 -37.56 -3.54 -7.22
C GLU A 256 -37.75 -4.76 -8.14
N SER A 257 -36.90 -5.78 -8.00
CA SER A 257 -37.02 -7.03 -8.76
C SER A 257 -38.27 -7.82 -8.41
N GLU A 258 -38.63 -7.89 -7.13
CA GLU A 258 -39.86 -8.54 -6.66
C GLU A 258 -41.10 -7.78 -7.10
N ALA A 259 -41.06 -6.45 -7.11
CA ALA A 259 -42.16 -5.63 -7.60
C ALA A 259 -42.42 -5.83 -9.10
N LYS A 260 -41.36 -5.92 -9.92
CA LYS A 260 -41.48 -6.23 -11.36
C LYS A 260 -42.06 -7.62 -11.58
N PHE A 261 -41.57 -8.62 -10.85
CA PHE A 261 -42.08 -10.00 -10.96
C PHE A 261 -43.56 -10.12 -10.57
N LYS A 262 -44.07 -9.28 -9.66
CA LYS A 262 -45.51 -9.26 -9.29
C LYS A 262 -46.40 -8.57 -10.33
N LEU A 263 -45.81 -7.81 -11.26
CA LEU A 263 -46.53 -7.07 -12.30
C LEU A 263 -46.61 -7.85 -13.63
N ASP A 264 -45.73 -8.84 -13.80
CA ASP A 264 -45.68 -9.77 -14.93
C ASP A 264 -46.54 -11.04 -14.66
#